data_AF-A0A2N9F1U4-F1
#
_entry.id   AF-A0A2N9F1U4-F1
#
_cell.length_a   1.000
_cell.length_b   1.000
_cell.length_c   1.000
_cell.angle_alpha   90.00
_cell.angle_beta   90.00
_cell.angle_gamma   90.00
#
_symmetry.space_group_name_H-M   'P 1'
#
loop_
_entity.id
_entity.type
_entity.pdbx_description
1 polymer ?
#
loop_
_entity_poly.entity_id
_entity_poly.type
_entity_poly.pdbx_seq_one_letter_code
_entity_poly.pdbx_strand_id
1 'polypeptide(L)'
;MEELQEQQFKAVQNAGENAKNQPPTPKIQKVIFFLRDHWDFEKYFEPRLVSLGPIHHGKPKYQLGEKYKHVLTNKFMEGNSNTKEEVINKIKEKIEELRECFEEEVTKGYDDEALACLLFEDGCATLQFIYCATNDNFKELGMINDGVAFGYQDLFLLENQLPYRLLKWLMSLSDNKNELEKSIATFIEVHNMVPCKCKQQSKQQEAKGERGNGEEKLEDQRIILMEQEPIHLLDHLRSLMVNHDQQPVAKKDRRKVNDQESYHNVRELKAAGIHFRRSSNSCLSNIYFTRQYVLLGYLYLPPIVVDDSTRPKFLNLIAYEMCPDFENDLEVTSYISFLNSLIDDANDVKELRKAGIIHNILGSDEEVAQLFNEIGTELVPNLKINEDVKRDIQEHYETPMSWMFRFYHDHLGGTWSIAGFFGVILGLILSGVQAWFTVNPDSQRHN
;
A
#
# COMPACT_ATOMS: atom_id res chain seq x y z
N MET A 1 -19.43 39.76 -22.56
CA MET A 1 -19.80 38.54 -23.32
C MET A 1 -18.65 38.14 -24.23
N GLU A 2 -18.20 39.00 -25.16
CA GLU A 2 -17.07 38.71 -26.05
C GLU A 2 -15.74 38.48 -25.30
N GLU A 3 -15.43 39.30 -24.29
CA GLU A 3 -14.18 39.17 -23.51
C GLU A 3 -14.13 37.87 -22.69
N LEU A 4 -15.28 37.41 -22.18
CA LEU A 4 -15.42 36.14 -21.47
C LEU A 4 -15.26 34.94 -22.40
N GLN A 5 -15.81 35.03 -23.62
CA GLN A 5 -15.64 34.02 -24.66
C GLN A 5 -14.19 33.94 -25.15
N GLU A 6 -13.53 35.08 -25.35
CA GLU A 6 -12.12 35.11 -25.76
C GLU A 6 -11.20 34.52 -24.68
N GLN A 7 -11.45 34.81 -23.40
CA GLN A 7 -10.75 34.16 -22.29
C GLN A 7 -10.98 32.65 -22.26
N GLN A 8 -12.21 32.21 -22.50
CA GLN A 8 -12.55 30.78 -22.54
C GLN A 8 -11.89 30.06 -23.72
N PHE A 9 -11.85 30.67 -24.90
CA PHE A 9 -11.16 30.10 -26.07
C PHE A 9 -9.65 30.03 -25.87
N LYS A 10 -9.03 31.07 -25.29
CA LYS A 10 -7.60 31.03 -24.92
C LYS A 10 -7.31 29.94 -23.89
N ALA A 11 -8.17 29.78 -22.88
CA ALA A 11 -8.02 28.72 -21.89
C ALA A 11 -8.09 27.31 -22.53
N VAL A 12 -9.03 27.09 -23.45
CA VAL A 12 -9.16 25.81 -24.19
C VAL A 12 -7.96 25.55 -25.10
N GLN A 13 -7.48 26.58 -25.81
CA GLN A 13 -6.32 26.44 -26.69
C GLN A 13 -5.03 26.17 -25.89
N ASN A 14 -4.81 26.90 -24.81
CA ASN A 14 -3.66 26.69 -23.92
C ASN A 14 -3.71 25.30 -23.26
N ALA A 15 -4.89 24.81 -22.87
CA ALA A 15 -5.05 23.45 -22.36
C ALA A 15 -4.66 22.39 -23.41
N GLY A 16 -5.04 22.59 -24.68
CA GLY A 16 -4.68 21.71 -25.78
C GLY A 16 -3.20 21.75 -26.18
N GLU A 17 -2.50 22.85 -25.92
CA GLU A 17 -1.05 23.00 -26.12
C GLU A 17 -0.25 22.42 -24.95
N ASN A 18 -0.70 22.65 -23.70
CA ASN A 18 -0.10 22.09 -22.50
C ASN A 18 -0.20 20.56 -22.44
N ALA A 19 -1.32 19.98 -22.91
CA ALA A 19 -1.49 18.53 -23.00
C ALA A 19 -0.56 17.84 -24.03
N LYS A 20 0.12 18.60 -24.90
CA LYS A 20 1.07 18.08 -25.90
C LYS A 20 2.54 18.16 -25.46
N ASN A 21 2.84 18.97 -24.44
CA ASN A 21 4.17 19.05 -23.86
C ASN A 21 4.29 18.00 -22.73
N GLN A 22 5.53 17.70 -22.30
CA GLN A 22 5.90 16.62 -21.37
C GLN A 22 4.83 16.28 -20.31
N PRO A 23 4.68 14.99 -19.93
CA PRO A 23 3.77 14.61 -18.87
C PRO A 23 4.10 15.45 -17.63
N PRO A 24 3.09 16.11 -17.02
CA PRO A 24 3.35 17.03 -15.94
C PRO A 24 4.02 16.30 -14.78
N THR A 25 5.03 16.91 -14.18
CA THR A 25 5.55 16.45 -12.89
C THR A 25 4.41 16.56 -11.86
N PRO A 26 4.08 15.49 -11.13
CA PRO A 26 3.00 15.54 -10.15
C PRO A 26 3.25 16.60 -9.09
N LYS A 27 2.20 17.33 -8.73
CA LYS A 27 2.25 18.46 -7.80
C LYS A 27 1.58 18.13 -6.49
N ILE A 28 2.04 18.78 -5.43
CA ILE A 28 1.37 18.80 -4.13
C ILE A 28 0.08 19.61 -4.28
N GLN A 29 -1.05 18.95 -4.12
CA GLN A 29 -2.38 19.47 -4.39
C GLN A 29 -3.41 18.96 -3.37
N LYS A 30 -4.63 19.47 -3.44
CA LYS A 30 -5.73 19.00 -2.59
C LYS A 30 -6.30 17.68 -3.08
N VAL A 31 -6.88 16.89 -2.17
CA VAL A 31 -7.62 15.69 -2.57
C VAL A 31 -8.79 16.10 -3.47
N ILE A 32 -9.01 15.34 -4.54
CA ILE A 32 -10.13 15.56 -5.46
C ILE A 32 -11.46 15.55 -4.70
N PHE A 33 -12.37 16.46 -5.07
CA PHE A 33 -13.63 16.69 -4.34
C PHE A 33 -14.46 15.42 -4.12
N PHE A 34 -14.45 14.48 -5.07
CA PHE A 34 -15.18 13.20 -4.96
C PHE A 34 -14.74 12.36 -3.75
N LEU A 35 -13.44 12.26 -3.50
CA LEU A 35 -12.92 11.56 -2.31
C LEU A 35 -13.01 12.44 -1.07
N ARG A 36 -12.74 13.75 -1.22
CA ARG A 36 -12.63 14.69 -0.12
C ARG A 36 -13.95 14.94 0.60
N ASP A 37 -15.03 15.08 -0.16
CA ASP A 37 -16.36 15.45 0.34
C ASP A 37 -17.17 14.22 0.79
N HIS A 38 -16.61 13.01 0.65
CA HIS A 38 -17.23 11.82 1.20
C HIS A 38 -17.19 11.89 2.73
N TRP A 39 -18.37 11.95 3.36
CA TRP A 39 -18.54 12.21 4.80
C TRP A 39 -17.77 11.23 5.71
N ASP A 40 -17.58 9.99 5.28
CA ASP A 40 -16.77 9.00 6.01
C ASP A 40 -15.25 9.20 5.88
N PHE A 41 -14.80 9.86 4.80
CA PHE A 41 -13.39 9.92 4.43
C PHE A 41 -12.72 11.26 4.72
N GLU A 42 -13.47 12.36 4.80
CA GLU A 42 -12.94 13.71 5.03
C GLU A 42 -11.90 13.75 6.18
N LYS A 43 -12.20 13.09 7.30
CA LYS A 43 -11.34 13.05 8.50
C LYS A 43 -9.98 12.37 8.28
N TYR A 44 -9.81 11.58 7.23
CA TYR A 44 -8.56 10.88 6.93
C TYR A 44 -7.62 11.67 6.02
N PHE A 45 -8.06 12.82 5.51
CA PHE A 45 -7.25 13.72 4.69
C PHE A 45 -6.82 14.98 5.45
N GLU A 46 -7.35 15.23 6.64
CA GLU A 46 -6.93 16.35 7.49
C GLU A 46 -5.89 15.91 8.53
N PRO A 47 -4.85 16.73 8.77
CA PRO A 47 -3.92 16.47 9.85
C PRO A 47 -4.62 16.47 11.19
N ARG A 48 -4.09 15.67 12.11
CA ARG A 48 -4.61 15.44 13.45
C ARG A 48 -3.84 16.22 14.51
N LEU A 49 -2.57 16.51 14.26
CA LEU A 49 -1.69 17.26 15.15
C LEU A 49 -1.09 18.49 14.47
N VAL A 50 -0.40 18.31 13.35
CA VAL A 50 0.49 19.32 12.77
C VAL A 50 0.22 19.54 11.29
N SER A 51 0.01 20.81 10.94
CA SER A 51 -0.03 21.24 9.54
C SER A 51 1.39 21.44 9.03
N LEU A 52 1.66 20.85 7.87
CA LEU A 52 2.89 20.94 7.10
C LEU A 52 2.54 21.46 5.70
N GLY A 53 3.25 22.50 5.29
CA GLY A 53 3.02 23.15 4.02
C GLY A 53 1.76 24.03 3.99
N PRO A 54 1.45 24.60 2.82
CA PRO A 54 0.53 25.74 2.68
C PRO A 54 -0.96 25.40 2.82
N ILE A 55 -1.39 24.15 2.59
CA ILE A 55 -2.82 23.77 2.44
C ILE A 55 -3.61 23.94 3.75
N HIS A 56 -2.99 23.62 4.87
CA HIS A 56 -3.62 23.59 6.18
C HIS A 56 -3.07 24.64 7.15
N HIS A 57 -2.07 25.41 6.70
CA HIS A 57 -1.37 26.39 7.51
C HIS A 57 -2.32 27.49 8.02
N GLY A 58 -2.05 27.96 9.24
CA GLY A 58 -2.84 29.02 9.89
C GLY A 58 -4.20 28.57 10.45
N LYS A 59 -4.65 27.32 10.21
CA LYS A 59 -5.91 26.82 10.79
C LYS A 59 -5.80 26.78 12.34
N PRO A 60 -6.74 27.39 13.09
CA PRO A 60 -6.66 27.49 14.56
C PRO A 60 -6.54 26.15 15.30
N LYS A 61 -7.04 25.06 14.73
CA LYS A 61 -6.98 23.72 15.35
C LYS A 61 -5.56 23.17 15.49
N TYR A 62 -4.57 23.69 14.75
CA TYR A 62 -3.20 23.18 14.76
C TYR A 62 -2.22 23.99 15.60
N GLN A 63 -2.71 24.95 16.40
CA GLN A 63 -1.85 25.81 17.23
C GLN A 63 -0.90 25.04 18.15
N LEU A 64 -1.29 23.85 18.63
CA LEU A 64 -0.39 23.00 19.41
C LEU A 64 0.74 22.43 18.53
N GLY A 65 0.41 21.97 17.32
CA GLY A 65 1.38 21.52 16.32
C GLY A 65 2.37 22.62 15.95
N GLU A 66 1.92 23.87 15.79
CA GLU A 66 2.82 25.02 15.54
C GLU A 66 3.86 25.20 16.64
N LYS A 67 3.47 25.04 17.92
CA LYS A 67 4.43 25.10 19.04
C LYS A 67 5.46 23.98 18.96
N TYR A 68 5.06 22.77 18.57
CA TYR A 68 6.00 21.67 18.38
C TYR A 68 6.95 21.93 17.22
N LYS A 69 6.48 22.52 16.12
CA LYS A 69 7.34 22.92 14.99
C LYS A 69 8.42 23.89 15.44
N HIS A 70 8.11 24.91 16.24
CA HIS A 70 9.13 25.82 16.77
C HIS A 70 10.23 25.09 17.56
N VAL A 71 9.85 24.14 18.42
CA VAL A 71 10.80 23.35 19.23
C VAL A 71 11.67 22.47 18.34
N LEU A 72 11.06 21.75 17.39
CA LEU A 72 11.75 20.87 16.46
C LEU A 72 12.70 21.65 15.54
N THR A 73 12.24 22.76 14.98
CA THR A 73 13.06 23.66 14.15
C THR A 73 14.21 24.25 14.92
N ASN A 74 14.00 24.68 16.18
CA ASN A 74 15.10 25.15 17.00
C ASN A 74 16.14 24.04 17.24
N LYS A 75 15.67 22.81 17.52
CA LYS A 75 16.56 21.67 17.74
C LYS A 75 17.35 21.28 16.49
N PHE A 76 16.72 21.32 15.31
CA PHE A 76 17.39 21.12 14.03
C PHE A 76 18.54 22.12 13.83
N MET A 77 18.34 23.38 14.22
CA MET A 77 19.31 24.46 14.04
C MET A 77 20.42 24.46 15.09
N GLU A 78 20.21 23.91 16.31
CA GLU A 78 21.24 23.82 17.35
C GLU A 78 22.50 23.06 16.91
N GLY A 79 22.36 22.14 15.97
CA GLY A 79 23.45 21.34 15.42
C GLY A 79 23.97 21.80 14.05
N ASN A 80 23.56 22.99 13.58
CA ASN A 80 23.90 23.47 12.24
C ASN A 80 24.88 24.66 12.30
N SER A 81 25.92 24.60 11.48
CA SER A 81 26.86 25.71 11.28
C SER A 81 26.22 26.94 10.61
N ASN A 82 25.16 26.78 9.81
CA ASN A 82 24.45 27.88 9.17
C ASN A 82 23.46 28.55 10.13
N THR A 83 23.30 29.87 10.02
CA THR A 83 22.26 30.59 10.77
C THR A 83 20.86 30.38 10.18
N LYS A 84 19.82 30.72 10.94
CA LYS A 84 18.42 30.63 10.47
C LYS A 84 18.20 31.52 9.25
N GLU A 85 18.77 32.72 9.27
CA GLU A 85 18.69 33.70 8.19
C GLU A 85 19.38 33.21 6.92
N GLU A 86 20.55 32.57 7.05
CA GLU A 86 21.28 32.00 5.92
C GLU A 86 20.50 30.88 5.23
N VAL A 87 19.86 29.99 6.00
CA VAL A 87 19.04 28.91 5.44
C VAL A 87 17.79 29.47 4.75
N ILE A 88 17.10 30.42 5.38
CA ILE A 88 15.92 31.08 4.78
C ILE A 88 16.29 31.76 3.46
N ASN A 89 17.42 32.48 3.40
CA ASN A 89 17.86 33.15 2.18
C ASN A 89 18.15 32.14 1.05
N LYS A 90 18.77 31.00 1.36
CA LYS A 90 18.99 29.91 0.39
C LYS A 90 17.69 29.30 -0.13
N ILE A 91 16.63 29.27 0.69
CA ILE A 91 15.29 28.84 0.26
C ILE A 91 14.67 29.89 -0.68
N LYS A 92 14.78 31.18 -0.33
CA LYS A 92 14.29 32.29 -1.18
C LYS A 92 14.91 32.29 -2.57
N GLU A 93 16.21 32.03 -2.66
CA GLU A 93 16.92 31.91 -3.94
C GLU A 93 16.32 30.85 -4.87
N LYS A 94 15.60 29.86 -4.31
CA LYS A 94 15.01 28.74 -5.04
C LYS A 94 13.50 28.67 -4.90
N ILE A 95 12.87 29.76 -4.48
CA ILE A 95 11.44 29.78 -4.13
C ILE A 95 10.55 29.44 -5.32
N GLU A 96 10.91 29.90 -6.52
CA GLU A 96 10.17 29.59 -7.76
C GLU A 96 10.17 28.09 -8.04
N GLU A 97 11.32 27.43 -7.97
CA GLU A 97 11.43 25.97 -8.16
C GLU A 97 10.59 25.20 -7.12
N LEU A 98 10.54 25.68 -5.88
CA LEU A 98 9.75 25.07 -4.81
C LEU A 98 8.24 25.33 -5.00
N ARG A 99 7.88 26.52 -5.47
CA ARG A 99 6.49 26.90 -5.76
C ARG A 99 5.91 26.05 -6.89
N GLU A 100 6.71 25.73 -7.91
CA GLU A 100 6.32 24.85 -9.03
C GLU A 100 5.98 23.42 -8.59
N CYS A 101 6.47 22.97 -7.42
CA CYS A 101 6.14 21.67 -6.85
C CYS A 101 4.71 21.61 -6.27
N PHE A 102 4.02 22.75 -6.17
CA PHE A 102 2.65 22.85 -5.70
C PHE A 102 1.70 23.20 -6.84
N GLU A 103 0.44 22.80 -6.70
CA GLU A 103 -0.64 23.37 -7.52
C GLU A 103 -0.72 24.89 -7.32
N GLU A 104 -1.03 25.64 -8.38
CA GLU A 104 -1.02 27.12 -8.33
C GLU A 104 -1.94 27.66 -7.23
N GLU A 105 -3.17 27.14 -7.12
CA GLU A 105 -4.16 27.58 -6.13
C GLU A 105 -3.72 27.29 -4.68
N VAL A 106 -2.81 26.35 -4.46
CA VAL A 106 -2.29 26.02 -3.13
C VAL A 106 -1.35 27.10 -2.60
N THR A 107 -0.56 27.75 -3.47
CA THR A 107 0.43 28.75 -3.07
C THR A 107 0.07 30.19 -3.45
N LYS A 108 -1.04 30.40 -4.18
CA LYS A 108 -1.55 31.71 -4.63
C LYS A 108 -1.70 32.78 -3.54
N GLY A 109 -1.99 32.35 -2.30
CA GLY A 109 -2.12 33.25 -1.15
C GLY A 109 -0.81 33.67 -0.48
N TYR A 110 0.33 33.14 -0.94
CA TYR A 110 1.64 33.36 -0.32
C TYR A 110 2.55 34.16 -1.25
N ASP A 111 3.09 35.27 -0.74
CA ASP A 111 4.30 35.86 -1.32
C ASP A 111 5.53 34.98 -1.06
N ASP A 112 6.64 35.29 -1.73
CA ASP A 112 7.85 34.47 -1.67
C ASP A 112 8.49 34.44 -0.29
N GLU A 113 8.37 35.54 0.47
CA GLU A 113 8.90 35.66 1.82
C GLU A 113 8.14 34.74 2.78
N ALA A 114 6.81 34.82 2.75
CA ALA A 114 5.91 34.02 3.57
C ALA A 114 6.06 32.53 3.23
N LEU A 115 6.11 32.18 1.93
CA LEU A 115 6.29 30.80 1.51
C LEU A 115 7.67 30.27 1.94
N ALA A 116 8.74 31.05 1.78
CA ALA A 116 10.07 30.62 2.19
C ALA A 116 10.17 30.39 3.71
N CYS A 117 9.56 31.26 4.52
CA CYS A 117 9.53 31.10 5.98
C CYS A 117 8.73 29.86 6.40
N LEU A 118 7.58 29.63 5.76
CA LEU A 118 6.76 28.44 5.99
C LEU A 118 7.55 27.15 5.67
N LEU A 119 8.16 27.09 4.48
CA LEU A 119 8.92 25.92 4.03
C LEU A 119 10.16 25.68 4.89
N PHE A 120 10.84 26.74 5.33
CA PHE A 120 11.96 26.64 6.26
C PHE A 120 11.54 25.96 7.57
N GLU A 121 10.48 26.48 8.19
CA GLU A 121 10.02 25.97 9.48
C GLU A 121 9.49 24.54 9.37
N ASP A 122 8.60 24.29 8.42
CA ASP A 122 7.96 22.98 8.28
C ASP A 122 8.96 21.92 7.82
N GLY A 123 9.91 22.28 6.95
CA GLY A 123 10.97 21.39 6.48
C GLY A 123 11.95 21.00 7.60
N CYS A 124 12.43 21.98 8.37
CA CYS A 124 13.31 21.72 9.52
C CYS A 124 12.61 20.87 10.58
N ALA A 125 11.36 21.22 10.91
CA ALA A 125 10.55 20.46 11.87
C ALA A 125 10.32 19.02 11.42
N THR A 126 10.02 18.81 10.14
CA THR A 126 9.81 17.46 9.55
C THR A 126 11.06 16.60 9.66
N LEU A 127 12.22 17.14 9.27
CA LEU A 127 13.49 16.42 9.35
C LEU A 127 13.85 16.05 10.79
N GLN A 128 13.71 16.99 11.72
CA GLN A 128 13.99 16.74 13.13
C GLN A 128 13.00 15.76 13.76
N PHE A 129 11.73 15.83 13.38
CA PHE A 129 10.70 14.89 13.84
C PHE A 129 11.05 13.47 13.40
N ILE A 130 11.42 13.28 12.13
CA ILE A 130 11.84 11.98 11.60
C ILE A 130 13.09 11.46 12.33
N TYR A 131 14.10 12.31 12.55
CA TYR A 131 15.28 11.94 13.33
C TYR A 131 14.94 11.51 14.76
N CYS A 132 14.04 12.24 15.44
CA CYS A 132 13.58 11.85 16.77
C CYS A 132 12.82 10.53 16.78
N ALA A 133 12.07 10.23 15.72
CA ALA A 133 11.32 8.99 15.55
C ALA A 133 12.20 7.76 15.39
N THR A 134 13.34 7.90 14.72
CA THR A 134 14.27 6.78 14.49
C THR A 134 15.25 6.56 15.62
N ASN A 135 15.41 7.54 16.50
CA ASN A 135 16.39 7.52 17.58
C ASN A 135 15.76 7.56 18.99
N ASP A 136 14.42 7.46 19.10
CA ASP A 136 13.66 7.49 20.36
C ASP A 136 13.84 8.75 21.22
N ASN A 137 14.07 9.91 20.59
CA ASN A 137 14.45 11.15 21.27
C ASN A 137 13.28 12.10 21.61
N PHE A 138 12.03 11.69 21.41
CA PHE A 138 10.87 12.57 21.66
C PHE A 138 10.67 12.97 23.13
N LYS A 139 11.10 12.12 24.07
CA LYS A 139 11.00 12.40 25.51
C LYS A 139 11.80 13.64 25.91
N GLU A 140 12.95 13.86 25.27
CA GLU A 140 13.82 15.01 25.54
C GLU A 140 13.18 16.33 25.09
N LEU A 141 12.24 16.26 24.14
CA LEU A 141 11.52 17.42 23.60
C LEU A 141 10.17 17.68 24.30
N GLY A 142 9.83 16.91 25.33
CA GLY A 142 8.58 17.07 26.08
C GLY A 142 7.31 16.81 25.26
N MET A 143 7.42 16.06 24.16
CA MET A 143 6.28 15.70 23.32
C MET A 143 5.47 14.55 23.94
N ILE A 144 4.14 14.64 23.86
CA ILE A 144 3.22 13.62 24.37
C ILE A 144 3.14 12.45 23.38
N ASN A 145 3.21 11.21 23.88
CA ASN A 145 3.22 10.00 23.05
C ASN A 145 2.06 9.93 22.03
N ASP A 146 0.83 10.25 22.44
CA ASP A 146 -0.33 10.23 21.53
C ASP A 146 -0.20 11.28 20.42
N GLY A 147 0.39 12.44 20.74
CA GLY A 147 0.71 13.47 19.76
C GLY A 147 1.73 12.95 18.74
N VAL A 148 2.79 12.27 19.19
CA VAL A 148 3.80 11.68 18.30
C VAL A 148 3.16 10.67 17.34
N ALA A 149 2.24 9.82 17.81
CA ALA A 149 1.53 8.87 16.97
C ALA A 149 0.70 9.56 15.86
N PHE A 150 0.04 10.68 16.18
CA PHE A 150 -0.66 11.49 15.18
C PHE A 150 0.31 12.19 14.22
N GLY A 151 1.46 12.66 14.71
CA GLY A 151 2.52 13.20 13.86
C GLY A 151 2.99 12.20 12.80
N TYR A 152 3.16 10.92 13.16
CA TYR A 152 3.51 9.87 12.18
C TYR A 152 2.47 9.75 11.06
N GLN A 153 1.18 9.86 11.38
CA GLN A 153 0.11 9.82 10.38
C GLN A 153 0.13 11.07 9.50
N ASP A 154 0.28 12.24 10.11
CA ASP A 154 0.25 13.54 9.45
C ASP A 154 1.33 13.70 8.37
N LEU A 155 2.49 13.06 8.53
CA LEU A 155 3.60 13.09 7.56
C LEU A 155 3.28 12.38 6.23
N PHE A 156 2.25 11.53 6.19
CA PHE A 156 1.86 10.75 4.99
C PHE A 156 0.50 11.17 4.43
N LEU A 157 -0.07 12.29 4.87
CA LEU A 157 -1.30 12.82 4.29
C LEU A 157 -1.00 13.62 3.03
N LEU A 158 -1.75 13.40 1.94
CA LEU A 158 -1.54 14.06 0.66
C LEU A 158 -1.62 15.60 0.77
N GLU A 159 -2.58 16.10 1.56
CA GLU A 159 -2.76 17.54 1.82
C GLU A 159 -1.79 18.13 2.85
N ASN A 160 -0.82 17.34 3.31
CA ASN A 160 0.12 17.73 4.37
C ASN A 160 1.57 17.40 3.98
N GLN A 161 1.91 17.62 2.71
CA GLN A 161 3.22 17.30 2.15
C GLN A 161 4.10 18.54 1.96
N LEU A 162 5.41 18.29 1.96
CA LEU A 162 6.45 19.23 1.55
C LEU A 162 7.22 18.64 0.36
N PRO A 163 7.76 19.47 -0.55
CA PRO A 163 8.59 18.99 -1.63
C PRO A 163 9.79 18.22 -1.07
N TYR A 164 10.02 16.98 -1.52
CA TYR A 164 11.16 16.19 -1.06
C TYR A 164 12.49 16.88 -1.36
N ARG A 165 12.55 17.61 -2.48
CA ARG A 165 13.69 18.43 -2.87
C ARG A 165 14.07 19.48 -1.82
N LEU A 166 13.08 20.11 -1.18
CA LEU A 166 13.31 21.01 -0.04
C LEU A 166 13.99 20.25 1.11
N LEU A 167 13.46 19.08 1.47
CA LEU A 167 14.02 18.25 2.55
C LEU A 167 15.47 17.85 2.23
N LYS A 168 15.76 17.46 1.00
CA LYS A 168 17.12 17.15 0.54
C LYS A 168 18.06 18.34 0.62
N TRP A 169 17.60 19.53 0.23
CA TRP A 169 18.40 20.75 0.37
C TRP A 169 18.67 21.07 1.84
N LEU A 170 17.65 21.04 2.70
CA LEU A 170 17.82 21.25 4.14
C LEU A 170 18.79 20.24 4.77
N MET A 171 18.71 18.96 4.41
CA MET A 171 19.69 17.95 4.83
C MET A 171 21.11 18.28 4.34
N SER A 172 21.25 18.75 3.09
CA SER A 172 22.57 19.14 2.56
C SER A 172 23.19 20.36 3.24
N LEU A 173 22.34 21.20 3.87
CA LEU A 173 22.75 22.35 4.66
C LEU A 173 22.98 22.01 6.13
N SER A 174 22.74 20.76 6.54
CA SER A 174 22.94 20.29 7.92
C SER A 174 24.27 19.55 8.04
N ASP A 175 24.95 19.75 9.18
CA ASP A 175 26.16 19.00 9.52
C ASP A 175 25.87 17.50 9.76
N ASN A 176 24.60 17.14 9.99
CA ASN A 176 24.13 15.76 10.22
C ASN A 176 23.50 15.11 8.98
N LYS A 177 23.84 15.55 7.77
CA LYS A 177 23.25 15.08 6.50
C LYS A 177 23.04 13.56 6.44
N ASN A 178 24.11 12.78 6.67
CA ASN A 178 24.06 11.31 6.51
C ASN A 178 23.11 10.64 7.51
N GLU A 179 23.06 11.13 8.75
CA GLU A 179 22.16 10.61 9.77
C GLU A 179 20.70 10.96 9.44
N LEU A 180 20.44 12.16 8.89
CA LEU A 180 19.10 12.54 8.43
C LEU A 180 18.64 11.70 7.25
N GLU A 181 19.49 11.47 6.25
CA GLU A 181 19.18 10.60 5.10
C GLU A 181 18.87 9.16 5.56
N LYS A 182 19.67 8.61 6.49
CA LYS A 182 19.43 7.31 7.12
C LYS A 182 18.12 7.28 7.93
N SER A 183 17.81 8.38 8.62
CA SER A 183 16.58 8.51 9.41
C SER A 183 15.35 8.49 8.51
N ILE A 184 15.35 9.23 7.38
CA ILE A 184 14.27 9.16 6.40
C ILE A 184 14.11 7.74 5.86
N ALA A 185 15.20 7.10 5.41
CA ALA A 185 15.12 5.74 4.86
C ALA A 185 14.53 4.76 5.89
N THR A 186 14.99 4.82 7.14
CA THR A 186 14.49 3.98 8.24
C THR A 186 13.03 4.28 8.56
N PHE A 187 12.65 5.55 8.59
CA PHE A 187 11.29 5.99 8.88
C PHE A 187 10.30 5.49 7.84
N ILE A 188 10.60 5.64 6.55
CA ILE A 188 9.74 5.13 5.47
C ILE A 188 9.66 3.60 5.55
N GLU A 189 10.78 2.90 5.79
CA GLU A 189 10.80 1.44 5.89
C GLU A 189 9.92 0.91 7.04
N VAL A 190 9.94 1.56 8.22
CA VAL A 190 9.11 1.20 9.36
C VAL A 190 7.62 1.44 9.10
N HIS A 191 7.29 2.44 8.30
CA HIS A 191 5.91 2.78 7.96
C HIS A 191 5.37 2.04 6.73
N ASN A 192 6.23 1.30 6.03
CA ASN A 192 5.84 0.44 4.91
C ASN A 192 4.93 -0.70 5.41
N MET A 193 3.71 -0.74 4.88
CA MET A 193 2.71 -1.75 5.26
C MET A 193 3.00 -3.13 4.66
N VAL A 194 3.93 -3.25 3.70
CA VAL A 194 4.30 -4.49 3.02
C VAL A 194 5.70 -4.94 3.47
N PRO A 195 5.81 -5.84 4.47
CA PRO A 195 7.10 -6.19 5.05
C PRO A 195 8.00 -6.95 4.05
N CYS A 196 9.20 -6.45 3.83
CA CYS A 196 10.24 -7.12 3.05
C CYS A 196 10.96 -8.19 3.88
N LYS A 197 11.31 -9.33 3.28
CA LYS A 197 11.84 -10.52 3.99
C LYS A 197 13.18 -10.33 4.71
N CYS A 198 13.91 -9.23 4.50
CA CYS A 198 15.31 -9.11 4.90
C CYS A 198 15.59 -9.06 6.41
N LYS A 199 14.60 -8.85 7.30
CA LYS A 199 14.88 -8.59 8.74
C LYS A 199 14.38 -9.63 9.74
N GLN A 200 13.62 -10.64 9.35
CA GLN A 200 13.02 -11.59 10.32
C GLN A 200 13.89 -12.82 10.63
N GLN A 201 14.98 -13.07 9.91
CA GLN A 201 15.86 -14.22 10.18
C GLN A 201 17.07 -13.90 11.07
N SER A 202 17.47 -12.63 11.22
CA SER A 202 18.64 -12.26 12.03
C SER A 202 18.40 -12.31 13.55
N LYS A 203 17.17 -12.12 14.03
CA LYS A 203 16.87 -12.14 15.48
C LYS A 203 16.65 -13.52 16.10
N GLN A 204 16.61 -14.61 15.32
CA GLN A 204 16.46 -15.99 15.86
C GLN A 204 17.77 -16.81 15.84
N GLN A 205 18.86 -16.30 15.25
CA GLN A 205 20.15 -16.99 15.25
C GLN A 205 21.17 -16.48 16.29
N GLU A 206 20.93 -15.35 16.95
CA GLU A 206 21.79 -14.89 18.05
C GLU A 206 21.59 -15.64 19.39
N ALA A 207 20.64 -16.57 19.46
CA ALA A 207 20.41 -17.40 20.64
C ALA A 207 21.13 -18.77 20.62
N LYS A 208 21.96 -19.06 19.61
CA LYS A 208 22.83 -20.25 19.61
C LYS A 208 24.22 -19.85 19.14
N GLY A 209 25.11 -19.65 20.12
CA GLY A 209 26.48 -19.30 19.88
C GLY A 209 27.23 -20.39 19.12
N GLU A 210 27.97 -19.97 18.10
CA GLU A 210 29.21 -20.61 17.67
C GLU A 210 30.09 -19.52 17.06
N ARG A 211 31.28 -19.35 17.65
CA ARG A 211 32.32 -18.43 17.16
C ARG A 211 32.96 -19.05 15.92
N GLY A 212 32.85 -18.35 14.79
CA GLY A 212 33.70 -18.54 13.61
C GLY A 212 34.24 -17.19 13.17
N ASN A 213 35.55 -16.99 13.32
CA ASN A 213 36.26 -15.86 12.72
C ASN A 213 36.28 -16.06 11.19
N GLY A 214 35.67 -15.12 10.48
CA GLY A 214 35.65 -15.09 9.02
C GLY A 214 35.09 -13.76 8.53
N GLU A 215 35.99 -12.78 8.38
CA GLU A 215 35.93 -11.63 7.48
C GLU A 215 34.61 -10.82 7.42
N GLU A 216 34.62 -9.70 8.16
CA GLU A 216 33.84 -8.50 7.91
C GLU A 216 33.90 -8.12 6.42
N LYS A 217 32.77 -8.27 5.71
CA LYS A 217 32.34 -7.42 4.57
C LYS A 217 31.01 -7.93 4.02
N LEU A 218 29.91 -7.59 4.67
CA LEU A 218 28.58 -7.66 4.05
C LEU A 218 27.63 -6.67 4.71
N GLU A 219 28.08 -5.42 4.80
CA GLU A 219 27.28 -4.27 5.27
C GLU A 219 27.15 -3.18 4.19
N ASP A 220 27.28 -3.56 2.91
CA ASP A 220 26.83 -2.70 1.81
C ASP A 220 25.31 -2.74 1.75
N GLN A 221 24.73 -1.78 2.49
CA GLN A 221 23.41 -1.22 2.30
C GLN A 221 23.08 -1.18 0.81
N ARG A 222 22.16 -2.05 0.37
CA ARG A 222 21.35 -1.76 -0.81
C ARG A 222 20.45 -0.59 -0.45
N ILE A 223 21.00 0.61 -0.49
CA ILE A 223 20.22 1.80 -0.81
C ILE A 223 19.55 1.45 -2.14
N ILE A 224 18.24 1.24 -2.10
CA ILE A 224 17.44 1.04 -3.30
C ILE A 224 17.70 2.29 -4.13
N LEU A 225 18.43 2.13 -5.24
CA LEU A 225 18.64 3.20 -6.20
C LEU A 225 17.27 3.50 -6.81
N MET A 226 16.56 4.46 -6.22
CA MET A 226 15.37 5.00 -6.85
C MET A 226 15.81 5.62 -8.18
N GLU A 227 15.22 5.17 -9.29
CA GLU A 227 15.53 5.70 -10.63
C GLU A 227 15.16 7.18 -10.76
N GLN A 228 14.22 7.66 -9.93
CA GLN A 228 13.79 9.04 -9.86
C GLN A 228 13.67 9.51 -8.40
N GLU A 229 13.96 10.79 -8.16
CA GLU A 229 13.82 11.41 -6.85
C GLU A 229 12.34 11.51 -6.47
N PRO A 230 11.92 11.09 -5.25
CA PRO A 230 10.53 11.22 -4.81
C PRO A 230 10.06 12.66 -4.85
N ILE A 231 8.77 12.86 -5.08
CA ILE A 231 8.19 14.22 -5.11
C ILE A 231 7.95 14.73 -3.69
N HIS A 232 7.49 13.85 -2.80
CA HIS A 232 7.26 14.10 -1.38
C HIS A 232 7.33 12.78 -0.58
N LEU A 233 7.13 12.82 0.74
CA LEU A 233 7.26 11.64 1.61
C LEU A 233 6.23 10.54 1.30
N LEU A 234 4.99 10.92 1.00
CA LEU A 234 3.95 9.96 0.60
C LEU A 234 4.30 9.22 -0.71
N ASP A 235 4.88 9.91 -1.70
CA ASP A 235 5.36 9.29 -2.94
C ASP A 235 6.55 8.36 -2.69
N HIS A 236 7.48 8.77 -1.81
CA HIS A 236 8.57 7.90 -1.35
C HIS A 236 8.00 6.60 -0.75
N LEU A 237 7.02 6.68 0.15
CA LEU A 237 6.34 5.51 0.72
C LEU A 237 5.70 4.63 -0.36
N ARG A 238 4.96 5.23 -1.30
CA ARG A 238 4.31 4.51 -2.41
C ARG A 238 5.34 3.75 -3.25
N SER A 239 6.44 4.40 -3.62
CA SER A 239 7.47 3.80 -4.47
C SER A 239 8.08 2.53 -3.86
N LEU A 240 8.26 2.46 -2.53
CA LEU A 240 8.75 1.25 -1.87
C LEU A 240 7.74 0.09 -1.92
N MET A 241 6.44 0.40 -1.99
CA MET A 241 5.37 -0.60 -2.05
C MET A 241 5.14 -1.14 -3.46
N VAL A 242 5.59 -0.42 -4.49
CA VAL A 242 5.30 -0.73 -5.91
C VAL A 242 6.56 -1.10 -6.70
N ASN A 243 7.73 -0.50 -6.42
CA ASN A 243 8.94 -0.61 -7.26
C ASN A 243 9.93 -1.71 -6.83
N HIS A 244 9.47 -2.96 -6.66
CA HIS A 244 10.38 -4.10 -6.49
C HIS A 244 10.35 -5.02 -7.71
N ASP A 245 11.39 -4.95 -8.54
CA ASP A 245 11.72 -5.85 -9.65
C ASP A 245 10.48 -6.32 -10.43
N GLN A 246 10.06 -5.54 -11.43
CA GLN A 246 9.27 -6.09 -12.51
C GLN A 246 10.12 -7.17 -13.22
N GLN A 247 10.01 -8.43 -12.77
CA GLN A 247 10.33 -9.51 -13.69
C GLN A 247 9.34 -9.41 -14.85
N PRO A 248 9.82 -9.40 -16.11
CA PRO A 248 8.95 -9.29 -17.26
C PRO A 248 8.08 -10.54 -17.32
N VAL A 249 6.84 -10.43 -16.85
CA VAL A 249 5.83 -11.45 -17.07
C VAL A 249 5.55 -11.45 -18.58
N ALA A 250 5.83 -12.58 -19.22
CA ALA A 250 5.68 -12.74 -20.66
C ALA A 250 4.24 -12.38 -21.07
N LYS A 251 4.10 -11.29 -21.85
CA LYS A 251 2.82 -10.87 -22.43
C LYS A 251 2.28 -12.00 -23.30
N LYS A 252 1.24 -12.70 -22.84
CA LYS A 252 0.47 -13.63 -23.67
C LYS A 252 -0.55 -12.85 -24.51
N ASP A 253 -0.85 -13.38 -25.70
CA ASP A 253 -1.80 -12.77 -26.63
C ASP A 253 -3.18 -12.57 -26.01
N ARG A 254 -3.66 -11.34 -26.09
CA ARG A 254 -4.82 -10.81 -25.37
C ARG A 254 -6.12 -11.17 -26.08
N ARG A 255 -6.98 -11.96 -25.44
CA ARG A 255 -8.41 -12.07 -25.79
C ARG A 255 -9.23 -11.27 -24.78
N LYS A 256 -10.23 -10.51 -25.26
CA LYS A 256 -11.13 -9.73 -24.42
C LYS A 256 -11.85 -10.65 -23.42
N VAL A 257 -11.65 -10.38 -22.13
CA VAL A 257 -12.44 -10.93 -21.02
C VAL A 257 -13.70 -10.07 -20.86
N ASN A 258 -14.80 -10.67 -20.40
CA ASN A 258 -16.06 -9.97 -20.16
C ASN A 258 -16.00 -9.24 -18.80
N ASP A 259 -16.32 -7.95 -18.78
CA ASP A 259 -16.15 -7.03 -17.62
C ASP A 259 -17.11 -7.27 -16.44
N GLN A 260 -17.71 -8.45 -16.31
CA GLN A 260 -18.69 -8.79 -15.27
C GLN A 260 -18.46 -10.22 -14.78
N GLU A 261 -17.43 -10.42 -13.98
CA GLU A 261 -17.24 -11.69 -13.27
C GLU A 261 -17.28 -11.42 -11.77
N SER A 262 -18.31 -12.00 -11.13
CA SER A 262 -18.51 -12.01 -9.68
C SER A 262 -17.31 -12.68 -9.03
N TYR A 263 -16.49 -11.92 -8.31
CA TYR A 263 -15.39 -12.51 -7.56
C TYR A 263 -15.94 -13.33 -6.40
N HIS A 264 -15.37 -14.52 -6.25
CA HIS A 264 -15.63 -15.40 -5.13
C HIS A 264 -14.75 -14.98 -3.95
N ASN A 265 -15.33 -14.88 -2.75
CA ASN A 265 -14.57 -14.57 -1.54
C ASN A 265 -13.60 -15.72 -1.18
N VAL A 266 -12.70 -15.47 -0.21
CA VAL A 266 -11.67 -16.43 0.20
C VAL A 266 -12.25 -17.80 0.54
N ARG A 267 -13.40 -17.85 1.21
CA ARG A 267 -14.05 -19.12 1.56
C ARG A 267 -14.57 -19.88 0.34
N GLU A 268 -15.22 -19.20 -0.60
CA GLU A 268 -15.71 -19.82 -1.83
C GLU A 268 -14.56 -20.34 -2.70
N LEU A 269 -13.49 -19.56 -2.84
CA LEU A 269 -12.28 -19.98 -3.54
C LEU A 269 -11.63 -21.18 -2.85
N LYS A 270 -11.59 -21.21 -1.51
CA LYS A 270 -11.07 -22.35 -0.76
C LYS A 270 -11.92 -23.61 -0.91
N ALA A 271 -13.25 -23.47 -0.91
CA ALA A 271 -14.17 -24.57 -1.19
C ALA A 271 -13.99 -25.12 -2.62
N ALA A 272 -13.51 -24.29 -3.54
CA ALA A 272 -13.18 -24.62 -4.93
C ALA A 272 -11.78 -25.24 -5.14
N GLY A 273 -11.00 -25.49 -4.08
CA GLY A 273 -9.65 -26.06 -4.16
C GLY A 273 -8.53 -25.04 -4.37
N ILE A 274 -8.82 -23.74 -4.21
CA ILE A 274 -7.83 -22.67 -4.31
C ILE A 274 -7.33 -22.31 -2.91
N HIS A 275 -6.02 -22.43 -2.70
CA HIS A 275 -5.36 -22.12 -1.44
C HIS A 275 -4.59 -20.81 -1.51
N PHE A 276 -4.47 -20.14 -0.38
CA PHE A 276 -3.82 -18.85 -0.27
C PHE A 276 -2.43 -19.00 0.34
N ARG A 277 -1.45 -18.27 -0.21
CA ARG A 277 -0.09 -18.22 0.31
C ARG A 277 0.47 -16.81 0.23
N ARG A 278 1.35 -16.46 1.17
CA ARG A 278 2.13 -15.22 1.05
C ARG A 278 3.11 -15.31 -0.13
N SER A 279 3.22 -14.22 -0.89
CA SER A 279 4.24 -14.06 -1.92
C SER A 279 5.61 -13.76 -1.30
N SER A 280 6.67 -13.93 -2.09
CA SER A 280 8.04 -13.73 -1.62
C SER A 280 8.51 -12.28 -1.64
N ASN A 281 7.91 -11.44 -2.49
CA ASN A 281 8.28 -10.05 -2.73
C ASN A 281 7.34 -9.10 -1.95
N SER A 282 7.85 -7.94 -1.53
CA SER A 282 7.11 -6.87 -0.86
C SER A 282 6.49 -5.84 -1.81
N CYS A 283 6.15 -6.25 -3.03
CA CYS A 283 5.44 -5.41 -4.00
C CYS A 283 3.94 -5.70 -3.94
N LEU A 284 3.10 -4.66 -3.89
CA LEU A 284 1.63 -4.77 -3.92
C LEU A 284 1.12 -5.46 -5.19
N SER A 285 1.76 -5.22 -6.33
CA SER A 285 1.40 -5.81 -7.62
C SER A 285 1.85 -7.26 -7.77
N ASN A 286 2.61 -7.81 -6.81
CA ASN A 286 3.09 -9.20 -6.87
C ASN A 286 2.01 -10.19 -6.40
N ILE A 287 0.91 -10.22 -7.16
CA ILE A 287 -0.17 -11.19 -7.05
C ILE A 287 -0.03 -12.15 -8.23
N TYR A 288 -0.04 -13.46 -7.96
CA TYR A 288 0.01 -14.46 -9.03
C TYR A 288 -0.69 -15.75 -8.63
N PHE A 289 -1.21 -16.46 -9.62
CA PHE A 289 -1.86 -17.74 -9.45
C PHE A 289 -1.01 -18.86 -10.05
N THR A 290 -0.91 -19.98 -9.35
CA THR A 290 -0.29 -21.19 -9.89
C THR A 290 -1.24 -22.36 -9.75
N ARG A 291 -1.43 -23.11 -10.82
CA ARG A 291 -2.15 -24.37 -10.77
C ARG A 291 -1.17 -25.51 -10.49
N GLN A 292 -1.41 -26.26 -9.42
CA GLN A 292 -0.67 -27.48 -9.12
C GLN A 292 -1.52 -28.70 -9.50
N TYR A 293 -1.07 -29.43 -10.53
CA TYR A 293 -1.83 -30.50 -11.18
C TYR A 293 -3.18 -29.99 -11.72
N VAL A 294 -4.19 -30.86 -11.83
CA VAL A 294 -5.56 -30.46 -12.26
C VAL A 294 -6.42 -30.01 -11.06
N LEU A 295 -5.99 -30.35 -9.84
CA LEU A 295 -6.87 -30.38 -8.67
C LEU A 295 -6.74 -29.15 -7.77
N LEU A 296 -5.56 -28.54 -7.66
CA LEU A 296 -5.29 -27.51 -6.65
C LEU A 296 -4.81 -26.22 -7.29
N GLY A 297 -5.40 -25.10 -6.87
CA GLY A 297 -4.94 -23.76 -7.17
C GLY A 297 -4.18 -23.15 -5.99
N TYR A 298 -3.19 -22.32 -6.26
CA TYR A 298 -2.54 -21.50 -5.24
C TYR A 298 -2.50 -20.05 -5.68
N LEU A 299 -3.15 -19.19 -4.91
CA LEU A 299 -3.11 -17.75 -5.08
C LEU A 299 -2.10 -17.16 -4.10
N TYR A 300 -1.11 -16.45 -4.65
CA TYR A 300 -0.07 -15.79 -3.88
C TYR A 300 -0.37 -14.29 -3.79
N LEU A 301 -0.38 -13.75 -2.57
CA LEU A 301 -0.56 -12.32 -2.31
C LEU A 301 0.59 -11.75 -1.48
N PRO A 302 0.98 -10.49 -1.69
CA PRO A 302 1.96 -9.84 -0.83
C PRO A 302 1.42 -9.71 0.60
N PRO A 303 2.27 -9.96 1.61
CA PRO A 303 1.86 -9.83 3.00
C PRO A 303 1.62 -8.37 3.36
N ILE A 304 0.66 -8.09 4.24
CA ILE A 304 0.33 -6.75 4.71
C ILE A 304 0.13 -6.70 6.22
N VAL A 305 0.66 -5.66 6.85
CA VAL A 305 0.39 -5.31 8.25
C VAL A 305 -0.77 -4.33 8.31
N VAL A 306 -1.80 -4.66 9.10
CA VAL A 306 -3.03 -3.87 9.24
C VAL A 306 -3.12 -3.33 10.67
N ASP A 307 -3.10 -2.02 10.82
CA ASP A 307 -3.19 -1.28 12.08
C ASP A 307 -4.09 -0.02 11.93
N ASP A 308 -4.21 0.78 12.99
CA ASP A 308 -5.01 2.03 13.00
C ASP A 308 -4.57 3.06 11.94
N SER A 309 -3.32 2.97 11.44
CA SER A 309 -2.78 3.85 10.41
C SER A 309 -3.05 3.35 8.98
N THR A 310 -3.48 2.10 8.82
CA THR A 310 -3.67 1.48 7.49
C THR A 310 -4.72 2.19 6.65
N ARG A 311 -5.90 2.48 7.24
CA ARG A 311 -6.98 3.18 6.53
C ARG A 311 -6.56 4.57 6.05
N PRO A 312 -6.05 5.50 6.89
CA PRO A 312 -5.62 6.81 6.41
C PRO A 312 -4.49 6.72 5.38
N LYS A 313 -3.50 5.83 5.57
CA LYS A 313 -2.41 5.66 4.59
C LYS A 313 -2.93 5.24 3.22
N PHE A 314 -3.79 4.22 3.15
CA PHE A 314 -4.33 3.79 1.86
C PHE A 314 -5.22 4.81 1.19
N LEU A 315 -6.08 5.50 1.94
CA LEU A 315 -6.90 6.57 1.37
C LEU A 315 -6.04 7.69 0.78
N ASN A 316 -4.95 8.08 1.43
CA ASN A 316 -4.05 9.11 0.91
C ASN A 316 -3.22 8.61 -0.28
N LEU A 317 -2.79 7.34 -0.29
CA LEU A 317 -2.13 6.73 -1.45
C LEU A 317 -3.07 6.64 -2.67
N ILE A 318 -4.33 6.24 -2.46
CA ILE A 318 -5.36 6.20 -3.50
C ILE A 318 -5.64 7.62 -4.01
N ALA A 319 -5.82 8.58 -3.10
CA ALA A 319 -6.02 9.99 -3.48
C ALA A 319 -4.86 10.51 -4.33
N TYR A 320 -3.63 10.10 -4.01
CA TYR A 320 -2.45 10.46 -4.79
C TYR A 320 -2.46 9.81 -6.18
N GLU A 321 -2.78 8.51 -6.27
CA GLU A 321 -2.96 7.81 -7.57
C GLU A 321 -4.06 8.41 -8.44
N MET A 322 -5.05 9.08 -7.86
CA MET A 322 -6.14 9.75 -8.57
C MET A 322 -5.84 11.20 -8.98
N CYS A 323 -4.66 11.73 -8.65
CA CYS A 323 -4.25 13.06 -9.09
C CYS A 323 -4.12 13.11 -10.63
N PRO A 324 -4.70 14.13 -11.29
CA PRO A 324 -4.79 14.19 -12.76
C PRO A 324 -3.43 14.40 -13.45
N ASP A 325 -2.45 14.92 -12.73
CA ASP A 325 -1.08 15.14 -13.15
C ASP A 325 -0.13 14.00 -12.76
N PHE A 326 -0.64 12.91 -12.19
CA PHE A 326 0.16 11.75 -11.83
C PHE A 326 -0.09 10.56 -12.76
N GLU A 327 0.82 10.36 -13.72
CA GLU A 327 0.83 9.17 -14.55
C GLU A 327 1.26 7.94 -13.73
N ASN A 328 0.33 7.02 -13.48
CA ASN A 328 0.56 5.80 -12.74
C ASN A 328 -0.38 4.67 -13.23
N ASP A 329 -0.10 3.42 -12.84
CA ASP A 329 -0.91 2.27 -13.24
C ASP A 329 -2.03 1.94 -12.21
N LEU A 330 -2.26 2.77 -11.19
CA LEU A 330 -3.23 2.57 -10.11
C LEU A 330 -2.93 1.30 -9.30
N GLU A 331 -1.66 1.05 -8.95
CA GLU A 331 -1.23 -0.20 -8.34
C GLU A 331 -1.81 -0.42 -6.94
N VAL A 332 -1.82 0.63 -6.09
CA VAL A 332 -2.40 0.59 -4.75
C VAL A 332 -3.91 0.38 -4.84
N THR A 333 -4.58 1.17 -5.68
CA THR A 333 -6.03 1.09 -5.92
C THR A 333 -6.43 -0.31 -6.41
N SER A 334 -5.66 -0.88 -7.34
CA SER A 334 -5.89 -2.22 -7.89
C SER A 334 -5.68 -3.32 -6.85
N TYR A 335 -4.68 -3.17 -5.97
CA TYR A 335 -4.45 -4.08 -4.86
C TYR A 335 -5.60 -4.06 -3.85
N ILE A 336 -6.05 -2.87 -3.44
CA ILE A 336 -7.16 -2.72 -2.49
C ILE A 336 -8.46 -3.27 -3.08
N SER A 337 -8.74 -2.99 -4.35
CA SER A 337 -9.90 -3.57 -5.04
C SER A 337 -9.84 -5.10 -5.09
N PHE A 338 -8.65 -5.68 -5.29
CA PHE A 338 -8.47 -7.13 -5.25
C PHE A 338 -8.71 -7.71 -3.86
N LEU A 339 -8.20 -7.07 -2.79
CA LEU A 339 -8.46 -7.51 -1.41
C LEU A 339 -9.95 -7.39 -1.03
N ASN A 340 -10.59 -6.28 -1.38
CA ASN A 340 -12.04 -6.08 -1.20
C ASN A 340 -12.85 -7.20 -1.86
N SER A 341 -12.45 -7.64 -3.06
CA SER A 341 -13.12 -8.75 -3.75
C SER A 341 -12.93 -10.12 -3.10
N LEU A 342 -11.88 -10.27 -2.28
CA LEU A 342 -11.54 -11.52 -1.58
C LEU A 342 -12.12 -11.57 -0.17
N ILE A 343 -12.28 -10.42 0.48
CA ILE A 343 -12.64 -10.31 1.89
C ILE A 343 -14.10 -9.86 1.96
N ASP A 344 -15.02 -10.76 2.28
CA ASP A 344 -16.42 -10.39 2.51
C ASP A 344 -16.69 -10.26 4.01
N ASP A 345 -16.20 -11.23 4.80
CA ASP A 345 -16.40 -11.28 6.25
C ASP A 345 -15.12 -11.62 7.05
N ALA A 346 -15.25 -11.61 8.39
CA ALA A 346 -14.15 -11.90 9.32
C ALA A 346 -13.50 -13.29 9.14
N ASN A 347 -14.24 -14.28 8.63
CA ASN A 347 -13.69 -15.60 8.35
C ASN A 347 -12.73 -15.57 7.16
N ASP A 348 -12.97 -14.73 6.16
CA ASP A 348 -12.04 -14.55 5.04
C ASP A 348 -10.72 -13.97 5.54
N VAL A 349 -10.79 -12.94 6.39
CA VAL A 349 -9.62 -12.35 7.08
C VAL A 349 -8.88 -13.42 7.88
N LYS A 350 -9.61 -14.24 8.65
CA LYS A 350 -9.04 -15.32 9.46
C LYS A 350 -8.25 -16.33 8.61
N GLU A 351 -8.75 -16.66 7.43
CA GLU A 351 -8.05 -17.55 6.50
C GLU A 351 -6.80 -16.90 5.88
N LEU A 352 -6.87 -15.62 5.50
CA LEU A 352 -5.72 -14.85 5.02
C LEU A 352 -4.64 -14.66 6.11
N ARG A 353 -5.04 -14.50 7.37
CA ARG A 353 -4.13 -14.47 8.53
C ARG A 353 -3.40 -15.80 8.70
N LYS A 354 -4.12 -16.93 8.63
CA LYS A 354 -3.51 -18.27 8.70
C LYS A 354 -2.51 -18.51 7.55
N ALA A 355 -2.78 -17.95 6.37
CA ALA A 355 -1.89 -18.00 5.22
C ALA A 355 -0.67 -17.05 5.33
N GLY A 356 -0.62 -16.22 6.38
CA GLY A 356 0.45 -15.23 6.61
C GLY A 356 0.41 -14.06 5.63
N ILE A 357 -0.75 -13.79 5.02
CA ILE A 357 -0.98 -12.66 4.10
C ILE A 357 -1.39 -11.43 4.90
N ILE A 358 -2.29 -11.56 5.88
CA ILE A 358 -2.69 -10.46 6.75
C ILE A 358 -2.06 -10.61 8.13
N HIS A 359 -1.41 -9.56 8.60
CA HIS A 359 -0.93 -9.40 9.97
C HIS A 359 -1.78 -8.34 10.68
N ASN A 360 -2.80 -8.80 11.42
CA ASN A 360 -3.76 -7.94 12.11
C ASN A 360 -3.19 -7.42 13.44
N ILE A 361 -3.03 -6.10 13.54
CA ILE A 361 -2.68 -5.30 14.73
C ILE A 361 -3.82 -4.30 15.06
N LEU A 362 -4.74 -4.06 14.13
CA LEU A 362 -5.89 -3.15 14.26
C LEU A 362 -6.84 -3.59 15.40
N GLY A 363 -7.12 -4.89 15.50
CA GLY A 363 -8.09 -5.39 16.47
C GLY A 363 -8.69 -6.72 16.07
N SER A 364 -10.01 -6.75 15.86
CA SER A 364 -10.75 -7.96 15.48
C SER A 364 -10.65 -8.26 13.97
N ASP A 365 -11.02 -9.47 13.55
CA ASP A 365 -11.05 -9.82 12.13
C ASP A 365 -12.22 -9.14 11.40
N GLU A 366 -13.30 -8.82 12.12
CA GLU A 366 -14.44 -8.03 11.64
C GLU A 366 -14.02 -6.60 11.30
N GLU A 367 -13.22 -5.96 12.16
CA GLU A 367 -12.73 -4.59 11.92
C GLU A 367 -11.83 -4.51 10.67
N VAL A 368 -11.03 -5.55 10.42
CA VAL A 368 -10.21 -5.65 9.21
C VAL A 368 -11.07 -5.86 7.96
N ALA A 369 -12.09 -6.71 8.03
CA ALA A 369 -13.01 -6.93 6.91
C ALA A 369 -13.74 -5.63 6.55
N GLN A 370 -14.29 -4.95 7.57
CA GLN A 370 -14.94 -3.66 7.41
C GLN A 370 -14.00 -2.61 6.81
N LEU A 371 -12.73 -2.56 7.24
CA LEU A 371 -11.74 -1.64 6.70
C LEU A 371 -11.56 -1.81 5.18
N PHE A 372 -11.34 -3.03 4.69
CA PHE A 372 -11.13 -3.25 3.25
C PHE A 372 -12.40 -3.05 2.43
N ASN A 373 -13.56 -3.41 2.99
CA ASN A 373 -14.84 -3.25 2.31
C ASN A 373 -15.22 -1.77 2.14
N GLU A 374 -14.99 -0.96 3.17
CA GLU A 374 -15.22 0.48 3.12
C GLU A 374 -14.27 1.18 2.16
N ILE A 375 -12.95 0.91 2.24
CA ILE A 375 -11.97 1.57 1.35
C ILE A 375 -12.17 1.12 -0.11
N GLY A 376 -12.49 -0.16 -0.32
CA GLY A 376 -12.64 -0.74 -1.65
C GLY A 376 -13.95 -0.39 -2.35
N THR A 377 -14.91 0.20 -1.62
CA THR A 377 -16.19 0.66 -2.19
C THR A 377 -15.94 1.85 -3.12
N GLU A 378 -16.55 1.84 -4.30
CA GLU A 378 -16.46 2.92 -5.31
C GLU A 378 -15.08 3.16 -5.94
N LEU A 379 -14.08 2.31 -5.67
CA LEU A 379 -12.79 2.37 -6.37
C LEU A 379 -12.93 1.89 -7.83
N VAL A 380 -12.24 2.59 -8.74
CA VAL A 380 -12.10 2.18 -10.15
C VAL A 380 -10.65 1.69 -10.36
N PRO A 381 -10.38 0.39 -10.19
CA PRO A 381 -9.02 -0.16 -10.34
C PRO A 381 -8.58 -0.19 -11.81
N ASN A 382 -7.27 -0.29 -12.02
CA ASN A 382 -6.76 -0.65 -13.34
C ASN A 382 -7.03 -2.14 -13.60
N LEU A 383 -7.97 -2.39 -14.49
CA LEU A 383 -8.42 -3.75 -14.83
C LEU A 383 -7.28 -4.65 -15.34
N LYS A 384 -6.21 -4.07 -15.91
CA LYS A 384 -5.12 -4.83 -16.54
C LYS A 384 -4.12 -5.42 -15.55
N ILE A 385 -3.90 -4.83 -14.38
CA ILE A 385 -2.85 -5.29 -13.44
C ILE A 385 -3.11 -6.73 -12.99
N ASN A 386 -4.36 -7.03 -12.67
CA ASN A 386 -4.76 -8.33 -12.13
C ASN A 386 -5.54 -9.18 -13.14
N GLU A 387 -5.68 -8.75 -14.40
CA GLU A 387 -6.50 -9.41 -15.43
C GLU A 387 -6.10 -10.88 -15.61
N ASP A 388 -4.79 -11.14 -15.75
CA ASP A 388 -4.27 -12.49 -15.98
C ASP A 388 -4.53 -13.40 -14.78
N VAL A 389 -4.32 -12.89 -13.56
CA VAL A 389 -4.58 -13.65 -12.32
C VAL A 389 -6.06 -13.98 -12.18
N LYS A 390 -6.92 -12.99 -12.44
CA LYS A 390 -8.38 -13.16 -12.37
C LYS A 390 -8.86 -14.19 -13.37
N ARG A 391 -8.35 -14.14 -14.61
CA ARG A 391 -8.63 -15.15 -15.64
C ARG A 391 -8.17 -16.55 -15.22
N ASP A 392 -6.95 -16.67 -14.70
CA ASP A 392 -6.39 -17.97 -14.29
C ASP A 392 -7.17 -18.58 -13.11
N ILE A 393 -7.65 -17.75 -12.18
CA ILE A 393 -8.56 -18.15 -11.10
C ILE A 393 -9.88 -18.67 -11.68
N GLN A 394 -10.51 -17.91 -12.59
CA GLN A 394 -11.78 -18.28 -13.20
C GLN A 394 -11.68 -19.59 -13.97
N GLU A 395 -10.65 -19.73 -14.82
CA GLU A 395 -10.37 -20.97 -15.56
C GLU A 395 -10.17 -22.18 -14.64
N HIS A 396 -9.68 -21.98 -13.42
CA HIS A 396 -9.60 -23.04 -12.41
C HIS A 396 -10.94 -23.31 -11.73
N TYR A 397 -11.67 -22.27 -11.37
CA TYR A 397 -12.94 -22.36 -10.68
C TYR A 397 -14.02 -23.08 -11.51
N GLU A 398 -13.99 -22.93 -12.83
CA GLU A 398 -14.90 -23.58 -13.77
C GLU A 398 -14.55 -25.04 -14.10
N THR A 399 -13.40 -25.54 -13.61
CA THR A 399 -13.04 -26.93 -13.88
C THR A 399 -14.01 -27.91 -13.20
N PRO A 400 -14.28 -29.09 -13.83
CA PRO A 400 -15.09 -30.13 -13.22
C PRO A 400 -14.56 -30.58 -11.85
N MET A 401 -13.25 -30.48 -11.64
CA MET A 401 -12.64 -30.81 -10.37
C MET A 401 -12.96 -29.78 -9.28
N SER A 402 -12.91 -28.49 -9.61
CA SER A 402 -13.30 -27.44 -8.67
C SER A 402 -14.76 -27.60 -8.23
N TRP A 403 -15.64 -28.00 -9.16
CA TRP A 403 -17.01 -28.40 -8.84
C TRP A 403 -17.07 -29.60 -7.88
N MET A 404 -16.25 -30.64 -8.09
CA MET A 404 -16.14 -31.77 -7.16
C MET A 404 -15.64 -31.36 -5.77
N PHE A 405 -14.70 -30.41 -5.68
CA PHE A 405 -14.25 -29.87 -4.39
C PHE A 405 -15.37 -29.14 -3.66
N ARG A 406 -16.14 -28.29 -4.35
CA ARG A 406 -17.32 -27.63 -3.77
C ARG A 406 -18.36 -28.64 -3.31
N PHE A 407 -18.68 -29.63 -4.15
CA PHE A 407 -19.60 -30.70 -3.78
C PHE A 407 -19.14 -31.44 -2.52
N TYR A 408 -17.86 -31.80 -2.44
CA TYR A 408 -17.29 -32.45 -1.26
C TYR A 408 -17.36 -31.55 -0.03
N HIS A 409 -17.00 -30.27 -0.17
CA HIS A 409 -17.05 -29.30 0.91
C HIS A 409 -18.47 -29.12 1.48
N ASP A 410 -19.46 -28.98 0.60
CA ASP A 410 -20.84 -28.65 0.98
C ASP A 410 -21.64 -29.88 1.47
N HIS A 411 -21.38 -31.06 0.91
CA HIS A 411 -22.19 -32.26 1.16
C HIS A 411 -21.47 -33.29 2.05
N LEU A 412 -20.14 -33.33 2.01
CA LEU A 412 -19.31 -34.34 2.68
C LEU A 412 -18.47 -33.77 3.83
N GLY A 413 -18.65 -32.50 4.21
CA GLY A 413 -17.95 -31.88 5.35
C GLY A 413 -18.28 -32.48 6.73
N GLY A 414 -19.37 -33.24 6.84
CA GLY A 414 -19.72 -33.99 8.05
C GLY A 414 -19.16 -35.41 8.03
N THR A 415 -18.51 -35.83 9.12
CA THR A 415 -17.90 -37.17 9.27
C THR A 415 -18.87 -38.32 8.92
N TRP A 416 -20.16 -38.13 9.16
CA TRP A 416 -21.22 -39.10 8.87
C TRP A 416 -21.65 -39.14 7.39
N SER A 417 -21.57 -38.02 6.68
CA SER A 417 -21.90 -37.95 5.25
C SER A 417 -20.87 -38.72 4.41
N ILE A 418 -19.59 -38.66 4.80
CA ILE A 418 -18.51 -39.43 4.17
C ILE A 418 -18.75 -40.93 4.34
N ALA A 419 -19.05 -41.38 5.56
CA ALA A 419 -19.35 -42.79 5.83
C ALA A 419 -20.59 -43.26 5.05
N GLY A 420 -21.61 -42.42 4.94
CA GLY A 420 -22.80 -42.70 4.13
C GLY A 420 -22.48 -42.85 2.64
N PHE A 421 -21.70 -41.93 2.06
CA PHE A 421 -21.32 -41.97 0.65
C PHE A 421 -20.49 -43.23 0.31
N PHE A 422 -19.46 -43.54 1.10
CA PHE A 422 -18.69 -44.77 0.92
C PHE A 422 -19.51 -46.04 1.19
N GLY A 423 -20.47 -45.98 2.12
CA GLY A 423 -21.43 -47.05 2.37
C GLY A 423 -22.29 -47.36 1.14
N VAL A 424 -22.81 -46.33 0.46
CA VAL A 424 -23.58 -46.48 -0.79
C VAL A 424 -22.73 -47.07 -1.91
N ILE A 425 -21.51 -46.56 -2.12
CA ILE A 425 -20.58 -47.11 -3.12
C ILE A 425 -20.26 -48.58 -2.83
N LEU A 426 -19.93 -48.90 -1.58
CA LEU A 426 -19.64 -50.28 -1.17
C LEU A 426 -20.86 -51.19 -1.39
N GLY A 427 -22.07 -50.72 -1.07
CA GLY A 427 -23.31 -51.43 -1.31
C GLY A 427 -23.57 -51.71 -2.79
N LEU A 428 -23.29 -50.75 -3.67
CA LEU A 428 -23.39 -50.93 -5.13
C LEU A 428 -22.37 -51.93 -5.67
N ILE A 429 -21.12 -51.88 -5.20
CA ILE A 429 -20.07 -52.85 -5.57
C ILE A 429 -20.48 -54.26 -5.15
N LEU A 430 -20.91 -54.44 -3.90
CA LEU A 430 -21.37 -55.73 -3.39
C LEU A 430 -22.58 -56.26 -4.17
N SER A 431 -23.52 -55.39 -4.54
CA SER A 431 -24.68 -55.75 -5.37
C SER A 431 -24.25 -56.19 -6.77
N GLY A 432 -23.27 -55.51 -7.38
CA GLY A 432 -22.68 -55.90 -8.66
C GLY A 432 -21.98 -57.25 -8.60
N VAL A 433 -21.20 -57.49 -7.54
CA VAL A 433 -20.54 -58.79 -7.28
C VAL A 433 -21.58 -59.90 -7.10
N GLN A 434 -22.62 -59.65 -6.30
CA GLN A 434 -23.71 -60.61 -6.09
C GLN A 434 -24.45 -60.92 -7.40
N ALA A 435 -24.77 -59.91 -8.21
CA ALA A 435 -25.38 -60.10 -9.52
C ALA A 435 -24.48 -60.91 -10.47
N TRP A 436 -23.16 -60.67 -10.46
CA TRP A 436 -22.20 -61.42 -11.26
C TRP A 436 -22.14 -62.90 -10.86
N PHE A 437 -22.05 -63.21 -9.55
CA PHE A 437 -22.08 -64.59 -9.07
C PHE A 437 -23.42 -65.29 -9.33
N THR A 438 -24.52 -64.53 -9.39
CA THR A 438 -25.85 -65.06 -9.71
C THR A 438 -25.99 -65.40 -11.21
N VAL A 439 -25.32 -64.65 -12.09
CA VAL A 439 -25.39 -64.82 -13.55
C VAL A 439 -24.32 -65.78 -14.09
N ASN A 440 -23.17 -65.92 -13.44
CA ASN A 440 -22.07 -66.83 -13.81
C ASN A 440 -21.84 -67.95 -12.76
N PRO A 441 -22.75 -68.95 -12.65
CA PRO A 441 -22.57 -70.07 -11.72
C PRO A 441 -21.41 -71.02 -12.09
N ASP A 442 -20.88 -70.92 -13.31
CA ASP A 442 -19.86 -71.86 -13.83
C ASP A 442 -18.44 -71.68 -13.23
N SER A 443 -18.21 -70.66 -12.40
CA SER A 443 -16.95 -70.55 -11.63
C SER A 443 -16.88 -71.47 -10.41
N GLN A 444 -17.99 -72.14 -10.02
CA GLN A 444 -18.02 -73.08 -8.89
C GLN A 444 -17.86 -74.55 -9.28
N ARG A 445 -17.62 -74.87 -10.55
CA ARG A 445 -17.41 -76.26 -11.01
C ARG A 445 -15.95 -76.55 -11.38
N HIS A 446 -14.99 -76.23 -10.52
CA HIS A 446 -13.67 -76.88 -10.51
C HIS A 446 -13.02 -76.69 -9.14
N ASN A 447 -13.41 -77.53 -8.19
CA ASN A 447 -12.57 -77.95 -7.06
C ASN A 447 -12.56 -79.47 -7.04
#